data_AF-A0A2D2AZX8-F1
#
_entry.id   AF-A0A2D2AZX8-F1
#
_cell.length_a   1.000
_cell.length_b   1.000
_cell.length_c   1.000
_cell.angle_alpha   90.00
_cell.angle_beta   90.00
_cell.angle_gamma   90.00
#
_symmetry.space_group_name_H-M   'P 1'
#
loop_
_entity.id
_entity.type
_entity.pdbx_description
1 polymer ?
#
loop_
_entity_poly.entity_id
_entity_poly.type
_entity_poly.pdbx_seq_one_letter_code
_entity_poly.pdbx_strand_id
1 'polypeptide(L)' 'MFGLNGSSGDFARDVATEVEYLKTMHGENALAVAREKAARPALRTHRRKILNAAVQRLEGKPERKLLGRLFG' A
#
# COMPACT_ATOMS: atom_id res chain seq x y z
N MET A 1 -19.15 17.85 -14.90
CA MET A 1 -18.10 17.08 -15.61
C MET A 1 -17.01 16.72 -14.61
N PHE A 2 -16.99 15.50 -14.08
CA PHE A 2 -15.88 15.02 -13.22
C PHE A 2 -15.06 14.01 -14.03
N GLY A 3 -13.86 14.45 -14.43
CA GLY A 3 -12.96 13.71 -15.29
C GLY A 3 -12.50 12.40 -14.66
N LEU A 4 -12.74 11.30 -15.37
CA LEU A 4 -12.41 9.92 -15.02
C LEU A 4 -10.91 9.59 -15.23
N ASN A 5 -10.00 10.46 -14.79
CA ASN A 5 -8.54 10.27 -15.01
C ASN A 5 -7.71 10.09 -13.72
N GLY A 6 -8.32 9.99 -12.52
CA GLY A 6 -7.57 10.03 -11.24
C GLY A 6 -7.22 8.69 -10.56
N SER A 7 -7.88 7.59 -10.90
CA SER A 7 -7.97 6.44 -9.96
C SER A 7 -6.66 5.72 -9.64
N SER A 8 -5.67 5.72 -10.53
CA SER A 8 -4.39 5.02 -10.30
C SER A 8 -3.34 5.89 -9.61
N GLY A 9 -3.31 7.19 -9.94
CA GLY A 9 -2.37 8.15 -9.36
C GLY A 9 -2.72 8.49 -7.92
N ASP A 10 -4.01 8.66 -7.63
CA ASP A 10 -4.50 8.96 -6.28
C ASP A 10 -4.24 7.78 -5.33
N PHE A 11 -4.45 6.55 -5.77
CA PHE A 11 -4.16 5.36 -4.95
C PHE A 11 -2.66 5.22 -4.65
N ALA A 12 -1.79 5.39 -5.65
CA ALA A 12 -0.34 5.28 -5.44
C ALA A 12 0.17 6.36 -4.48
N ARG A 13 -0.39 7.57 -4.57
CA ARG A 13 -0.12 8.70 -3.67
C ARG A 13 -0.62 8.40 -2.25
N ASP A 14 -1.85 7.92 -2.10
CA ASP A 14 -2.42 7.54 -0.81
C ASP A 14 -1.58 6.46 -0.11
N VAL A 15 -1.09 5.47 -0.85
CA VAL A 15 -0.20 4.43 -0.32
C VAL A 15 1.14 5.02 0.10
N ALA A 16 1.73 5.93 -0.70
CA ALA A 16 2.99 6.56 -0.34
C ALA A 16 2.86 7.40 0.94
N THR A 17 1.80 8.21 1.05
CA THR A 17 1.48 9.00 2.24
C THR A 17 1.24 8.09 3.45
N GLU A 18 0.53 6.97 3.29
CA GLU A 18 0.31 6.04 4.39
C GLU A 18 1.62 5.38 4.87
N VAL A 19 2.49 4.98 3.95
CA VAL A 19 3.80 4.41 4.29
C VAL A 19 4.67 5.42 5.03
N GLU A 20 4.70 6.66 4.56
CA GLU A 20 5.43 7.74 5.23
C GLU A 20 4.87 8.01 6.62
N TYR A 21 3.55 8.13 6.76
CA TYR A 21 2.89 8.30 8.05
C TYR A 21 3.24 7.16 9.03
N LEU A 22 3.17 5.90 8.58
CA LEU A 22 3.48 4.74 9.41
C LEU A 22 4.96 4.72 9.84
N LYS A 23 5.88 5.09 8.94
CA LYS A 23 7.31 5.22 9.25
C LYS A 23 7.57 6.34 10.26
N THR A 24 6.97 7.51 10.05
CA THR A 24 7.15 8.67 10.93
C THR A 24 6.58 8.42 12.33
N MET A 25 5.42 7.75 12.43
CA MET A 25 4.76 7.52 13.72
C MET A 25 5.27 6.29 14.47
N HIS A 26 5.67 5.24 13.76
CA HIS A 26 5.96 3.94 14.36
C HIS A 26 7.38 3.43 14.10
N GLY A 27 8.17 4.12 13.28
CA GLY A 27 9.57 3.78 13.00
C GLY A 27 9.74 2.35 12.51
N GLU A 28 10.54 1.57 13.24
CA GLU A 28 10.81 0.16 12.95
C GLU A 28 9.56 -0.74 13.06
N ASN A 29 8.57 -0.33 13.84
CA ASN A 29 7.32 -1.07 14.02
C ASN A 29 6.27 -0.78 12.92
N ALA A 30 6.58 0.09 11.95
CA ALA A 30 5.65 0.48 10.90
C ALA A 30 5.00 -0.70 10.18
N LEU A 31 5.77 -1.77 9.90
CA LEU A 31 5.27 -2.96 9.24
C LEU A 31 4.26 -3.74 10.10
N ALA A 32 4.58 -3.97 11.37
CA ALA A 32 3.70 -4.70 12.29
C ALA A 32 2.37 -3.96 12.47
N VAL A 33 2.44 -2.64 12.65
CA VAL A 33 1.26 -1.78 12.79
C VAL A 33 0.43 -1.75 11.50
N ALA A 34 1.07 -1.71 10.34
CA ALA A 34 0.37 -1.75 9.05
C ALA A 34 -0.43 -3.06 8.89
N ARG A 35 0.17 -4.20 9.24
CA ARG A 35 -0.49 -5.52 9.20
C ARG A 35 -1.66 -5.60 10.16
N GLU A 36 -1.47 -5.14 11.40
CA GLU A 36 -2.53 -5.10 12.41
C GLU A 36 -3.71 -4.23 11.95
N LYS A 37 -3.41 -3.02 11.45
CA LYS A 37 -4.43 -2.13 10.90
C LYS A 37 -5.15 -2.78 9.72
N ALA A 38 -4.43 -3.40 8.78
CA ALA A 38 -5.04 -4.05 7.61
C ALA A 38 -5.99 -5.19 7.97
N ALA A 39 -5.70 -5.91 9.06
CA ALA A 39 -6.52 -7.01 9.56
C ALA A 39 -7.86 -6.56 10.21
N ARG A 40 -8.06 -5.26 10.44
CA ARG A 40 -9.27 -4.76 11.12
C ARG A 40 -10.53 -4.97 10.25
N PRO A 41 -11.55 -5.68 10.77
CA PRO A 41 -12.76 -6.01 10.00
C PRO A 41 -13.61 -4.77 9.68
N ALA A 42 -13.56 -3.73 10.53
CA ALA A 42 -14.32 -2.49 10.38
C ALA A 42 -13.81 -1.53 9.28
N LEU A 43 -12.69 -1.83 8.63
CA LEU A 43 -12.13 -0.96 7.60
C LEU A 43 -12.87 -1.08 6.27
N ARG A 44 -13.18 0.08 5.68
CA ARG A 44 -13.70 0.16 4.30
C ARG A 44 -12.72 -0.48 3.31
N THR A 45 -13.26 -1.09 2.26
CA THR A 45 -12.51 -1.81 1.21
C THR A 45 -11.35 -0.98 0.64
N HIS A 46 -11.54 0.32 0.40
CA HIS A 46 -10.48 1.19 -0.12
C HIS A 46 -9.31 1.35 0.86
N ARG A 47 -9.59 1.68 2.13
CA ARG A 47 -8.55 1.86 3.16
C ARG A 47 -7.80 0.56 3.43
N ARG A 48 -8.50 -0.58 3.40
CA ARG A 48 -7.86 -1.91 3.51
C ARG A 48 -6.90 -2.17 2.35
N LYS A 49 -7.27 -1.81 1.11
CA LYS A 49 -6.38 -1.91 -0.06
C LYS A 49 -5.12 -1.06 0.10
N ILE A 50 -5.26 0.19 0.58
CA ILE A 50 -4.12 1.07 0.83
C ILE A 50 -3.18 0.46 1.86
N LEU A 51 -3.71 -0.02 2.99
CA LEU A 51 -2.89 -0.64 4.05
C LEU A 51 -2.21 -1.93 3.58
N ASN A 52 -2.88 -2.77 2.79
CA ASN A 52 -2.25 -3.95 2.20
C ASN A 52 -1.12 -3.60 1.24
N ALA A 53 -1.28 -2.56 0.41
CA ALA A 53 -0.22 -2.08 -0.48
C ALA A 53 0.93 -1.44 0.32
N ALA A 54 0.63 -0.74 1.41
CA ALA A 54 1.63 -0.19 2.32
C ALA A 54 2.44 -1.31 3.00
N VAL A 55 1.78 -2.40 3.45
CA VAL A 55 2.44 -3.60 3.96
C VAL A 55 3.38 -4.18 2.91
N GLN A 56 2.94 -4.35 1.67
CA GLN A 56 3.79 -4.89 0.59
C GLN A 56 5.04 -4.03 0.34
N ARG A 57 4.90 -2.69 0.35
CA ARG A 57 6.04 -1.76 0.21
C ARG A 57 6.99 -1.81 1.41
N LEU A 58 6.45 -1.89 2.63
CA LEU A 58 7.24 -1.99 3.87
C LEU A 58 7.96 -3.34 4.02
N GLU A 59 7.39 -4.42 3.51
CA GLU A 59 8.03 -5.74 3.45
C GLU A 59 9.23 -5.77 2.48
N GLY A 60 9.44 -4.72 1.70
CA GLY A 60 10.46 -4.71 0.65
C GLY A 60 10.18 -5.73 -0.45
N LYS A 61 8.95 -6.27 -0.52
CA LYS A 61 8.53 -7.05 -1.68
C LYS A 61 8.45 -6.04 -2.83
N PRO A 62 9.34 -6.12 -3.84
CA PRO A 62 9.12 -5.35 -5.03
C PRO A 62 7.72 -5.73 -5.52
N GLU A 63 6.91 -4.73 -5.90
CA GLU A 63 5.69 -4.95 -6.68
C GLU A 63 6.06 -6.04 -7.67
N ARG A 64 5.40 -7.21 -7.58
CA ARG A 64 5.71 -8.35 -8.45
C ARG A 64 5.55 -7.86 -9.88
N LYS A 65 6.64 -7.32 -10.46
CA LYS A 65 6.85 -7.29 -11.89
C LYS A 65 6.70 -8.74 -12.24
N LEU A 66 5.61 -9.04 -12.92
CA LEU A 66 5.42 -10.25 -13.69
C LEU A 66 6.57 -10.32 -14.71
N LEU A 67 7.79 -10.62 -14.24
CA LEU A 67 8.92 -11.04 -15.06
C LEU A 67 8.66 -12.49 -15.48
N GLY A 68 7.53 -12.69 -16.13
CA GLY A 68 7.36 -13.79 -17.06
C GLY A 68 8.03 -13.37 -18.36
N ARG A 69 8.89 -14.25 -18.88
CA ARG A 69 9.37 -14.34 -20.28
C ARG A 69 10.64 -13.59 -20.70
N LEU A 70 11.77 -13.65 -19.97
CA LEU A 70 13.07 -13.33 -20.61
C LEU A 70 14.28 -14.18 -20.14
N PHE A 71 14.05 -15.38 -19.59
CA PHE A 71 15.11 -16.39 -19.44
C PHE A 71 14.56 -17.77 -19.84
N GLY A 72 14.33 -17.91 -21.15
CA GLY A 72 14.09 -19.18 -21.85
C GLY A 72 14.81 -19.10 -23.19
#